data_AF-A0A6A0A2Q8-F1
#
_entry.id   AF-A0A6A0A2Q8-F1
#
_cell.length_a   1.000
_cell.length_b   1.000
_cell.length_c   1.000
_cell.angle_alpha   90.00
_cell.angle_beta   90.00
_cell.angle_gamma   90.00
#
_symmetry.space_group_name_H-M   'P 1'
#
loop_
_entity.id
_entity.type
_entity.pdbx_description
1 polymer ?
#
loop_
_entity_poly.entity_id
_entity_poly.type
_entity_poly.pdbx_seq_one_letter_code
_entity_poly.pdbx_strand_id
1 'polypeptide(L)'
;MESKQGNIQAGCAAGTASGTRRIDKRVPGLKLFIMQEELKQYCRNELVLGNTTLPTGTQGEWYSFVIPLADFGCGGGTGYPELADIDRVDFQNMAIRNAVVCITELALG
;
A
#
# COMPACT_ATOMS: atom_id res chain seq x y z
N MET A 1 4.73 0.07 -23.92
CA MET A 1 4.01 -0.32 -22.70
C MET A 1 4.30 0.75 -21.66
N GLU A 2 3.35 1.65 -21.42
CA GLU A 2 3.48 2.67 -20.39
C GLU A 2 3.31 2.01 -19.02
N SER A 3 4.33 2.15 -18.16
CA SER A 3 4.31 1.61 -16.81
C SER A 3 3.47 2.52 -15.94
N LYS A 4 2.21 2.14 -15.68
CA LYS A 4 1.37 2.82 -14.68
C LYS A 4 1.91 2.56 -13.28
N GLN A 5 2.09 3.61 -12.48
CA GLN A 5 2.60 3.54 -11.11
C GLN A 5 1.59 4.14 -10.14
N GLY A 6 1.57 3.66 -8.89
CA GLY A 6 0.82 4.27 -7.81
C GLY A 6 1.75 5.01 -6.86
N ASN A 7 1.42 6.25 -6.50
CA ASN A 7 2.09 7.01 -5.46
C ASN A 7 1.24 6.97 -4.18
N ILE A 8 1.86 6.68 -3.04
CA ILE A 8 1.18 6.62 -1.74
C ILE A 8 2.05 7.27 -0.68
N GLN A 9 1.46 8.08 0.18
CA GLN A 9 2.08 8.48 1.44
C GLN A 9 1.37 7.80 2.61
N ALA A 10 2.15 7.20 3.51
CA ALA A 10 1.65 6.56 4.71
C ALA A 10 2.42 7.05 5.96
N GLY A 11 1.68 7.40 7.01
CA GLY A 11 2.23 7.94 8.25
C GLY A 11 1.09 8.31 9.19
N CYS A 12 1.36 8.78 10.39
CA CYS A 12 0.36 9.49 11.18
C CYS A 12 1.02 10.77 11.64
N ALA A 13 0.50 11.92 11.23
CA ALA A 13 0.82 13.15 11.93
C ALA A 13 0.37 12.96 13.39
N ALA A 14 1.26 13.23 14.34
CA ALA A 14 0.87 13.40 15.73
C ALA A 14 -0.01 14.64 15.83
N GLY A 15 -1.30 14.51 15.49
CA GLY A 15 -2.31 15.40 16.02
C GLY A 15 -2.19 15.35 17.54
N THR A 16 -2.37 16.48 18.20
CA THR A 16 -2.31 16.72 19.65
C THR A 16 -3.28 15.81 20.43
N ALA A 17 -3.08 14.51 20.38
CA ALA A 17 -3.73 13.55 21.23
C ALA A 17 -3.00 13.64 22.57
N SER A 18 -3.74 14.11 23.58
CA SER A 18 -3.39 14.17 24.99
C SER A 18 -3.18 12.76 25.57
N GLY A 19 -2.19 12.05 25.06
CA GLY A 19 -1.80 10.72 25.47
C GLY A 19 -0.56 10.35 24.66
N THR A 20 0.55 10.14 25.34
CA THR A 20 1.86 9.77 24.77
C THR A 20 1.80 8.41 24.06
N ARG A 21 1.18 8.35 22.88
CA ARG A 21 1.26 7.21 21.99
C ARG A 21 2.56 7.36 21.21
N ARG A 22 3.59 6.61 21.61
CA ARG A 22 4.84 6.53 20.85
C ARG A 22 4.50 5.98 19.46
N ILE A 23 4.58 6.85 18.46
CA ILE A 23 4.63 6.41 17.07
C ILE A 23 6.06 5.95 16.88
N ASP A 24 6.27 4.63 16.86
CA ASP A 24 7.57 4.09 16.50
C ASP A 24 7.85 4.52 15.07
N LYS A 25 8.96 5.24 14.87
CA LYS A 25 9.43 5.77 13.58
C LYS A 25 9.94 4.65 12.66
N ARG A 26 9.17 3.58 12.51
CA ARG A 26 9.38 2.50 11.56
C ARG A 26 8.31 2.61 10.49
N VAL A 27 8.64 2.16 9.29
CA VAL A 27 7.64 2.00 8.24
C VAL A 27 6.49 1.15 8.80
N PRO A 28 5.23 1.61 8.68
CA PRO A 28 4.10 0.83 9.15
C PRO A 28 4.06 -0.51 8.42
N GLY A 29 3.93 -1.60 9.20
CA GLY A 29 3.81 -2.96 8.66
C GLY A 29 2.47 -3.16 7.99
N LEU A 30 2.35 -2.65 6.76
CA LEU A 30 1.18 -2.73 5.92
C LEU A 30 1.45 -3.58 4.70
N LYS A 31 0.50 -4.46 4.41
CA LYS A 31 0.44 -5.23 3.19
C LYS A 31 -0.63 -4.64 2.28
N LEU A 32 -0.33 -4.59 0.99
CA LEU A 32 -1.19 -4.09 -0.06
C LEU A 32 -1.55 -5.23 -1.02
N PHE A 33 -2.80 -5.20 -1.44
CA PHE A 33 -3.34 -6.07 -2.48
C PHE A 33 -4.15 -5.23 -3.44
N ILE A 34 -4.22 -5.69 -4.69
CA ILE A 34 -5.17 -5.15 -5.67
C ILE A 34 -6.02 -6.29 -6.22
N MET A 35 -7.28 -5.98 -6.50
CA MET A 35 -8.25 -6.96 -6.94
C MET A 35 -9.27 -6.38 -7.92
N GLN A 36 -9.89 -7.28 -8.66
CA GLN A 36 -11.14 -7.04 -9.36
C GLN A 36 -12.30 -7.42 -8.42
N GLU A 37 -13.07 -6.44 -8.00
CA GLU A 37 -14.13 -6.58 -7.01
C GLU A 37 -15.29 -7.45 -7.52
N GLU A 38 -15.68 -7.29 -8.79
CA GLU A 38 -16.79 -8.04 -9.40
C GLU A 38 -16.57 -9.56 -9.34
N LEU A 39 -15.37 -10.01 -9.74
CA LEU A 39 -15.03 -11.43 -9.76
C LEU A 39 -14.37 -11.93 -8.47
N LYS A 40 -14.11 -11.03 -7.51
CA LYS A 40 -13.40 -11.33 -6.25
C LYS A 40 -12.02 -11.97 -6.49
N GLN A 41 -11.32 -11.53 -7.52
CA GLN A 41 -10.01 -12.06 -7.90
C GLN A 41 -8.90 -11.08 -7.55
N TYR A 42 -7.89 -11.57 -6.81
CA TYR A 42 -6.70 -10.81 -6.49
C TYR A 42 -5.62 -11.02 -7.55
N CYS A 43 -4.75 -10.03 -7.74
CA CYS A 43 -3.50 -10.27 -8.45
C CYS A 43 -2.56 -11.19 -7.64
N ARG A 44 -1.54 -11.74 -8.32
CA ARG A 44 -0.72 -12.82 -7.78
C ARG A 44 0.09 -12.43 -6.54
N ASN A 45 0.63 -11.22 -6.53
CA ASN A 45 1.59 -10.79 -5.53
C ASN A 45 0.95 -9.84 -4.53
N GLU A 46 1.40 -9.97 -3.29
CA GLU A 46 1.16 -9.03 -2.21
C GLU A 46 2.40 -8.17 -1.99
N LEU A 47 2.21 -6.87 -1.76
CA LEU A 47 3.31 -5.94 -1.53
C LEU A 47 3.33 -5.51 -0.07
N VAL A 48 4.50 -5.45 0.54
CA VAL A 48 4.69 -5.13 1.95
C VAL A 48 5.55 -3.88 2.07
N LEU A 49 4.95 -2.81 2.61
CA LEU A 49 5.64 -1.55 2.81
C LEU A 49 6.79 -1.73 3.81
N GLY A 50 7.98 -1.25 3.42
CA GLY A 50 9.20 -1.38 4.19
C GLY A 50 9.87 -2.75 4.09
N ASN A 51 9.34 -3.68 3.28
CA ASN A 51 9.98 -4.96 2.97
C ASN A 51 10.13 -5.15 1.45
N THR A 52 9.06 -5.57 0.76
CA THR A 52 9.11 -5.74 -0.70
C THR A 52 8.98 -4.42 -1.45
N THR A 53 8.41 -3.39 -0.81
CA THR A 53 8.36 -2.03 -1.34
C THR A 53 9.06 -1.08 -0.38
N LEU A 54 10.22 -0.54 -0.79
CA LEU A 54 10.96 0.42 0.03
C LEU A 54 10.40 1.84 -0.15
N PRO A 55 10.46 2.68 0.90
CA PRO A 55 10.06 4.07 0.78
C PRO A 55 10.99 4.82 -0.17
N THR A 56 10.42 5.67 -1.01
CA THR A 56 11.14 6.57 -1.91
C THR A 56 11.51 7.90 -1.25
N GLY A 57 10.86 8.22 -0.13
CA GLY A 57 11.14 9.42 0.64
C GLY A 57 10.56 9.38 2.04
N THR A 58 11.07 10.26 2.90
CA THR A 58 10.59 10.43 4.28
C THR A 58 10.49 11.91 4.62
N GLN A 59 9.36 12.35 5.17
CA GLN A 59 9.14 13.72 5.64
C GLN A 59 8.50 13.69 7.03
N GLY A 60 9.30 13.95 8.06
CA GLY A 60 8.85 13.81 9.45
C GLY A 60 8.48 12.35 9.77
N GLU A 61 7.19 12.13 10.07
CA GLU A 61 6.60 10.81 10.35
C GLU A 61 5.87 10.20 9.13
N TRP A 62 6.01 10.81 7.95
CA TRP A 62 5.44 10.32 6.69
C TRP A 62 6.48 9.61 5.85
N TYR A 63 6.08 8.47 5.27
CA TYR A 63 6.83 7.70 4.29
C TYR A 63 6.12 7.80 2.93
N SER A 64 6.87 8.08 1.87
CA SER A 64 6.37 8.05 0.49
C SER A 64 6.76 6.75 -0.18
N PHE A 65 5.87 6.21 -0.99
CA PHE A 65 6.07 4.98 -1.76
C PHE A 65 5.64 5.22 -3.21
N VAL A 66 6.43 4.67 -4.12
CA VAL A 66 6.07 4.52 -5.54
C VAL A 66 5.98 3.03 -5.79
N ILE A 67 4.82 2.58 -6.24
CA ILE A 67 4.47 1.17 -6.39
C ILE A 67 4.16 0.92 -7.87
N PRO A 68 5.05 0.26 -8.61
CA PRO A 68 4.76 -0.21 -9.96
C PRO A 68 3.57 -1.18 -9.93
N LEU A 69 2.53 -0.93 -10.74
CA LEU A 69 1.37 -1.83 -10.77
C LEU A 69 1.73 -3.23 -11.31
N ALA A 70 2.81 -3.32 -12.09
CA ALA A 70 3.35 -4.60 -12.56
C ALA A 70 3.82 -5.52 -11.42
N ASP A 71 4.21 -4.97 -10.27
CA ASP A 71 4.74 -5.75 -9.15
C ASP A 71 3.66 -6.62 -8.49
N PHE A 72 2.38 -6.27 -8.65
CA PHE A 72 1.26 -7.09 -8.20
C PHE A 72 1.05 -8.35 -9.05
N GLY A 73 1.66 -8.44 -10.23
CA GLY A 73 1.58 -9.64 -11.07
C GLY A 73 0.16 -9.97 -11.53
N CYS A 74 -0.58 -8.96 -11.98
CA CYS A 74 -1.88 -9.14 -12.63
C CYS A 74 -1.71 -9.73 -14.04
N GLY A 75 -2.71 -10.46 -14.53
CA GLY A 75 -2.69 -11.13 -15.84
C GLY A 75 -1.71 -12.32 -15.94
N GLY A 76 -1.56 -12.85 -17.16
CA GLY A 76 -0.53 -13.85 -17.47
C GLY A 76 -0.81 -15.29 -17.00
N GLY A 77 -2.07 -15.64 -16.74
CA GLY A 77 -2.49 -17.01 -16.41
C GLY A 77 -3.98 -17.13 -16.09
N THR A 78 -4.46 -18.35 -15.91
CA THR A 78 -5.85 -18.59 -15.50
C THR A 78 -6.06 -18.19 -14.04
N GLY A 79 -7.09 -17.39 -13.75
CA GLY A 79 -7.51 -17.08 -12.38
C GLY A 79 -6.92 -15.80 -11.78
N TYR A 80 -6.23 -14.97 -12.58
CA TYR A 80 -5.80 -13.63 -12.19
C TYR A 80 -6.49 -12.59 -13.08
N PRO A 81 -6.92 -11.46 -12.52
CA PRO A 81 -7.54 -10.39 -13.30
C PRO A 81 -6.48 -9.68 -14.15
N GLU A 82 -6.89 -9.10 -15.28
CA GLU A 82 -6.04 -8.20 -16.04
C GLU A 82 -5.92 -6.86 -15.29
N LEU A 83 -4.79 -6.16 -15.45
CA LEU A 83 -4.56 -4.90 -14.74
C LEU A 83 -5.62 -3.83 -15.09
N ALA A 84 -6.18 -3.89 -16.30
CA ALA A 84 -7.23 -2.99 -16.75
C ALA A 84 -8.55 -3.16 -16.00
N ASP A 85 -8.76 -4.32 -15.36
CA ASP A 85 -10.01 -4.68 -14.69
C ASP A 85 -9.93 -4.49 -13.16
N ILE A 86 -8.80 -3.98 -12.65
CA ILE A 86 -8.59 -3.70 -11.24
C ILE A 86 -9.35 -2.44 -10.84
N ASP A 87 -10.18 -2.56 -9.81
CA ASP A 87 -11.03 -1.48 -9.30
C ASP A 87 -10.94 -1.31 -7.78
N ARG A 88 -10.13 -2.14 -7.10
CA ARG A 88 -10.02 -2.12 -5.64
C ARG A 88 -8.58 -2.31 -5.16
N VAL A 89 -8.21 -1.51 -4.16
CA VAL A 89 -6.95 -1.59 -3.41
C VAL A 89 -7.27 -1.86 -1.94
N ASP A 90 -6.68 -2.90 -1.39
CA ASP A 90 -6.88 -3.31 0.01
C ASP A 90 -5.59 -3.15 0.81
N PHE A 91 -5.74 -2.68 2.06
CA PHE A 91 -4.66 -2.55 3.03
C PHE A 91 -4.89 -3.52 4.19
N GLN A 92 -3.88 -4.31 4.53
CA GLN A 92 -3.91 -5.22 5.67
C GLN A 92 -2.80 -4.89 6.65
N ASN A 93 -3.19 -4.69 7.92
CA ASN A 93 -2.24 -4.59 9.03
C ASN A 93 -1.57 -5.96 9.23
N MET A 94 -0.24 -5.99 9.13
CA MET A 94 0.55 -7.22 9.34
C MET A 94 0.98 -7.40 10.80
N ALA A 95 0.81 -6.38 11.64
CA ALA A 95 1.18 -6.49 13.05
C ALA A 95 0.14 -7.31 13.82
N ILE A 96 0.61 -8.07 14.81
CA ILE A 96 -0.24 -8.80 15.76
C ILE A 96 -1.10 -7.89 16.67
N ARG A 97 -0.91 -6.57 16.58
CA ARG A 97 -1.55 -5.56 17.43
C ARG A 97 -2.32 -4.57 16.57
N ASN A 98 -3.29 -3.89 17.20
CA ASN A 98 -4.01 -2.80 16.57
C ASN A 98 -3.04 -1.70 16.13
N ALA A 99 -3.19 -1.24 14.89
CA ALA A 99 -2.44 -0.15 14.31
C ALA A 99 -3.37 1.01 13.94
N VAL A 100 -2.87 2.23 14.04
CA VAL A 100 -3.48 3.40 13.43
C VAL A 100 -2.51 3.85 12.36
N VAL A 101 -3.00 3.99 11.13
CA VAL A 101 -2.24 4.48 9.99
C VAL A 101 -3.07 5.55 9.29
N CYS A 102 -2.44 6.65 8.92
CA CYS A 102 -3.02 7.62 7.98
C CYS A 102 -2.38 7.40 6.61
N ILE A 103 -3.20 7.57 5.58
CA ILE A 103 -2.80 7.47 4.18
C ILE A 103 -3.22 8.77 3.53
N THR A 104 -2.34 9.34 2.71
CA THR A 104 -2.61 10.56 1.95
C THR A 104 -1.94 10.47 0.57
N GLU A 105 -2.32 11.40 -0.31
CA GLU A 105 -1.73 11.57 -1.63
C GLU A 105 -1.70 10.27 -2.46
N LEU A 106 -2.75 9.44 -2.32
CA LEU A 106 -2.95 8.26 -3.16
C LEU A 106 -3.27 8.72 -4.58
N ALA A 107 -2.36 8.46 -5.50
CA ALA A 107 -2.50 8.85 -6.91
C ALA A 107 -1.97 7.77 -7.85
N LEU A 108 -2.48 7.75 -9.08
CA LEU A 108 -1.87 7.01 -10.18
C LEU A 108 -1.02 7.98 -11.01
N GLY A 109 0.19 7.56 -11.38
CA GLY A 109 1.17 8.30 -12.15
C GLY A 109 1.69 7.51 -13.34
#